data_AF-A0A0J8YCH1-F1
#
_entry.id   AF-A0A0J8YCH1-F1
#
_cell.length_a   1.000
_cell.length_b   1.000
_cell.length_c   1.000
_cell.angle_alpha   90.00
_cell.angle_beta   90.00
_cell.angle_gamma   90.00
#
_symmetry.space_group_name_H-M   'P 1'
#
loop_
_entity.id
_entity.type
_entity.pdbx_description
1 polymer ?
#
loop_
_entity_poly.entity_id
_entity_poly.type
_entity_poly.pdbx_seq_one_letter_code
_entity_poly.pdbx_strand_id
1 'polypeptide(L)'
;YLVGGPLVLITLTSVLVIIVVSLWVQVPLARSMRENLAELSLKQGVLIESIEGLETLKATGGEGWMQKRWQDCSALAAASSMKSKSLSSKTMSFVAYVQQITTVATVVWGAYLIGDGQLTTGSLIGTVILSSRAMGPLASVVGLAIRFQQAKAAMISLNKFMQMPTYREQAVDYLTAPENVGNLALKNINFHYRPTKAQLRPPKVLTDINLQFRQGERVAIVGSIGSGKSTLLKVIACLYKPVSGQMLVENLDIEQIDPAEWHQSVAYVGQDNRLFSGSLRENIIIGNPAASTEEFMNVVRITGLDNIAASHPMGFGMPVGEMGQSLSGGQRQLVALARTLLLQPKVLLLDEPTSSMDAMTELKFIERLKNGLINQTLIIVTHRFSLLNVVDRLIVMENGHITADGEKNKVIERLKQNTERQSEKTS
;
A
#
# COMPACT_ATOMS: atom_id res chain seq x y z
N TYR A 1 -13.21 -58.28 -7.55
CA TYR A 1 -12.76 -59.65 -7.85
C TYR A 1 -13.80 -60.67 -7.38
N LEU A 2 -14.27 -60.57 -6.13
CA LEU A 2 -15.25 -61.51 -5.54
C LEU A 2 -16.57 -61.68 -6.33
N VAL A 3 -17.04 -60.65 -7.04
CA VAL A 3 -18.33 -60.69 -7.78
C VAL A 3 -18.13 -60.96 -9.28
N GLY A 4 -17.21 -60.24 -9.94
CA GLY A 4 -17.03 -60.27 -11.40
C GLY A 4 -15.78 -61.02 -11.88
N GLY A 5 -15.03 -61.65 -10.99
CA GLY A 5 -13.78 -62.34 -11.30
C GLY A 5 -12.80 -61.47 -12.12
N PRO A 6 -12.42 -61.90 -13.35
CA PRO A 6 -11.43 -61.23 -14.19
C PRO A 6 -11.91 -59.88 -14.76
N LEU A 7 -13.21 -59.59 -14.77
CA LEU A 7 -13.75 -58.32 -15.29
C LEU A 7 -13.22 -57.09 -14.54
N VAL A 8 -12.74 -57.26 -13.30
CA VAL A 8 -12.13 -56.19 -12.50
C VAL A 8 -10.85 -55.64 -13.14
N LEU A 9 -10.14 -56.42 -13.96
CA LEU A 9 -8.94 -55.95 -14.65
C LEU A 9 -9.25 -54.79 -15.62
N ILE A 10 -10.44 -54.79 -16.24
CA ILE A 10 -10.89 -53.71 -17.12
C ILE A 10 -11.05 -52.42 -16.29
N THR A 11 -11.75 -52.51 -15.16
CA THR A 11 -11.96 -51.35 -14.29
C THR A 11 -10.64 -50.83 -13.71
N LEU A 12 -9.72 -51.72 -13.34
CA LEU A 12 -8.44 -51.35 -12.73
C LEU A 12 -7.52 -50.65 -13.75
N THR A 13 -7.47 -51.14 -14.99
CA THR A 13 -6.71 -50.48 -16.08
C THR A 13 -7.30 -49.11 -16.41
N SER A 14 -8.63 -48.97 -16.50
CA SER A 14 -9.29 -47.68 -16.70
C SER A 14 -9.02 -46.68 -15.58
N VAL A 15 -9.04 -47.12 -14.31
CA VAL A 15 -8.68 -46.28 -13.15
C VAL A 15 -7.25 -45.76 -13.28
N LEU A 16 -6.29 -46.63 -13.62
CA LEU A 16 -4.89 -46.24 -13.80
C LEU A 16 -4.72 -45.19 -14.90
N VAL A 17 -5.38 -45.39 -16.05
CA VAL A 17 -5.36 -44.43 -17.17
C VAL A 17 -5.90 -43.06 -16.75
N ILE A 18 -7.02 -43.03 -16.02
CA ILE A 18 -7.62 -41.77 -15.54
C ILE A 18 -6.68 -41.03 -14.59
N ILE A 19 -6.02 -41.74 -13.67
CA ILE A 19 -5.07 -41.12 -12.71
C ILE A 19 -3.89 -40.49 -13.45
N VAL A 20 -3.28 -41.21 -14.40
CA VAL A 20 -2.12 -40.71 -15.16
C VAL A 20 -2.48 -39.45 -15.95
N VAL A 21 -3.59 -39.45 -16.67
CA VAL A 21 -4.05 -38.28 -17.43
C VAL A 21 -4.38 -37.11 -16.50
N SER A 22 -5.03 -37.39 -15.37
CA SER A 22 -5.37 -36.36 -14.38
C SER A 22 -4.13 -35.68 -13.81
N LEU A 23 -3.08 -36.42 -13.47
CA LEU A 23 -1.81 -35.87 -12.98
C LEU A 23 -1.09 -35.04 -14.06
N TRP A 24 -1.08 -35.52 -15.30
CA TRP A 24 -0.42 -34.82 -16.41
C TRP A 24 -1.06 -33.45 -16.71
N VAL A 25 -2.39 -33.35 -16.63
CA VAL A 25 -3.13 -32.09 -16.84
C VAL A 25 -2.90 -31.05 -15.73
N GLN A 26 -2.45 -31.45 -14.53
CA GLN A 26 -2.26 -30.51 -13.41
C GLN A 26 -1.24 -29.41 -13.72
N VAL A 27 -0.16 -29.71 -14.44
CA VAL A 27 0.90 -28.73 -14.75
C VAL A 27 0.41 -27.60 -15.67
N PRO A 28 -0.17 -27.88 -16.86
CA PRO A 28 -0.70 -26.82 -17.72
C PRO A 28 -1.85 -26.06 -17.06
N LEU A 29 -2.69 -26.74 -16.26
CA LEU A 29 -3.77 -26.10 -15.53
C LEU A 29 -3.24 -25.12 -14.47
N ALA A 30 -2.21 -25.51 -13.70
CA ALA A 30 -1.60 -24.64 -12.70
C ALA A 30 -0.97 -23.39 -13.32
N ARG A 31 -0.34 -23.50 -14.50
CA ARG A 31 0.20 -22.35 -15.24
C ARG A 31 -0.91 -21.40 -15.69
N SER A 32 -1.94 -21.94 -16.34
CA SER A 32 -3.10 -21.17 -16.82
C SER A 32 -3.85 -20.47 -15.67
N MET A 33 -3.95 -21.11 -14.51
CA MET A 33 -4.59 -20.52 -13.32
C MET A 33 -3.77 -19.35 -12.73
N ARG A 34 -2.44 -19.45 -12.72
CA ARG A 34 -1.57 -18.34 -12.24
C ARG A 34 -1.66 -17.13 -13.17
N GLU A 35 -1.68 -17.36 -14.48
CA GLU A 35 -1.92 -16.31 -15.48
C GLU A 35 -3.27 -15.61 -15.21
N ASN A 36 -4.34 -16.39 -15.04
CA ASN A 36 -5.68 -15.87 -14.77
C ASN A 36 -5.76 -15.03 -13.48
N LEU A 37 -5.12 -15.46 -12.39
CA LEU A 37 -5.09 -14.70 -11.13
C LEU A 37 -4.37 -13.36 -11.28
N ALA A 38 -3.25 -13.32 -12.01
CA ALA A 38 -2.51 -12.09 -12.26
C ALA A 38 -3.33 -11.10 -13.12
N GLU A 39 -3.99 -11.60 -14.17
CA GLU A 39 -4.86 -10.79 -15.04
C GLU A 39 -6.10 -10.27 -14.29
N LEU A 40 -6.69 -11.07 -13.41
CA LEU A 40 -7.80 -10.64 -12.56
C LEU A 40 -7.37 -9.51 -11.60
N SER A 41 -6.16 -9.61 -11.05
CA SER A 41 -5.58 -8.54 -10.20
C SER A 41 -5.37 -7.24 -10.98
N LEU A 42 -4.91 -7.32 -12.24
CA LEU A 42 -4.79 -6.15 -13.12
C LEU A 42 -6.15 -5.51 -13.40
N LYS A 43 -7.17 -6.33 -13.71
CA LYS A 43 -8.55 -5.86 -13.91
C LYS A 43 -9.10 -5.12 -12.67
N GLN A 44 -8.86 -5.66 -11.48
CA GLN A 44 -9.27 -5.03 -10.23
C GLN A 44 -8.51 -3.71 -10.00
N GLY A 45 -7.22 -3.66 -10.35
CA GLY A 45 -6.42 -2.43 -10.28
C GLY A 45 -6.99 -1.32 -11.15
N VAL A 46 -7.37 -1.61 -12.40
CA VAL A 46 -8.01 -0.64 -13.30
C VAL A 46 -9.34 -0.14 -12.73
N LEU A 47 -10.12 -1.01 -12.08
CA LEU A 47 -11.38 -0.60 -11.44
C LEU A 47 -11.13 0.40 -10.30
N ILE A 48 -10.17 0.11 -9.42
CA ILE A 48 -9.82 0.99 -8.30
C ILE A 48 -9.29 2.33 -8.83
N GLU A 49 -8.39 2.32 -9.81
CA GLU A 49 -7.87 3.52 -10.49
C GLU A 49 -9.00 4.36 -11.10
N SER A 50 -10.01 3.71 -11.69
CA SER A 50 -11.17 4.39 -12.28
C SER A 50 -12.06 5.06 -11.24
N ILE A 51 -12.25 4.42 -10.09
CA ILE A 51 -13.07 4.96 -8.99
C ILE A 51 -12.33 6.12 -8.31
N GLU A 52 -11.04 5.95 -8.01
CA GLU A 52 -10.20 7.00 -7.42
C GLU A 52 -10.07 8.23 -8.35
N GLY A 53 -10.03 8.01 -9.66
CA GLY A 53 -9.89 9.07 -10.68
C GLY A 53 -11.21 9.51 -11.33
N LEU A 54 -12.37 9.20 -10.76
CA LEU A 54 -13.67 9.37 -11.43
C LEU A 54 -13.95 10.81 -11.86
N GLU A 55 -13.68 11.78 -10.99
CA GLU A 55 -13.87 13.21 -11.29
C GLU A 55 -12.97 13.65 -12.45
N THR A 56 -11.71 13.21 -12.46
CA THR A 56 -10.77 13.50 -13.55
C THR A 56 -11.24 12.89 -14.85
N LEU A 57 -11.67 11.62 -14.84
CA LEU A 57 -12.19 10.95 -16.04
C LEU A 57 -13.40 11.68 -16.62
N LYS A 58 -14.32 12.13 -15.76
CA LYS A 58 -15.51 12.90 -16.18
C LYS A 58 -15.12 14.28 -16.73
N ALA A 59 -14.18 14.96 -16.08
CA ALA A 59 -13.74 16.28 -16.51
C ALA A 59 -13.00 16.25 -17.86
N THR A 60 -12.24 15.20 -18.14
CA THR A 60 -11.45 15.07 -19.37
C THR A 60 -12.15 14.30 -20.48
N GLY A 61 -13.38 13.79 -20.27
CA GLY A 61 -14.05 12.89 -21.23
C GLY A 61 -13.30 11.57 -21.45
N GLY A 62 -12.55 11.12 -20.43
CA GLY A 62 -11.64 9.98 -20.49
C GLY A 62 -12.33 8.62 -20.35
N GLU A 63 -13.65 8.56 -20.24
CA GLU A 63 -14.38 7.32 -19.93
C GLU A 63 -14.19 6.25 -21.01
N GLY A 64 -14.20 6.63 -22.29
CA GLY A 64 -13.98 5.68 -23.39
C GLY A 64 -12.60 5.04 -23.37
N TRP A 65 -11.57 5.82 -23.01
CA TRP A 65 -10.20 5.30 -22.87
C TRP A 65 -10.09 4.30 -21.71
N MET A 66 -10.64 4.66 -20.55
CA MET A 66 -10.62 3.80 -19.38
C MET A 66 -11.48 2.55 -19.57
N GLN A 67 -12.64 2.68 -20.22
CA GLN A 67 -13.52 1.58 -20.56
C GLN A 67 -12.83 0.59 -21.50
N LYS A 68 -12.10 1.07 -22.53
CA LYS A 68 -11.31 0.20 -23.41
C LYS A 68 -10.24 -0.56 -22.63
N ARG A 69 -9.48 0.11 -21.75
CA ARG A 69 -8.47 -0.53 -20.91
C ARG A 69 -9.08 -1.62 -20.01
N TRP A 70 -10.26 -1.36 -19.43
CA TRP A 70 -11.00 -2.36 -18.65
C TRP A 70 -11.49 -3.53 -19.51
N GLN A 71 -11.99 -3.25 -20.72
CA GLN A 71 -12.40 -4.28 -21.69
C GLN A 71 -11.22 -5.15 -22.12
N ASP A 72 -10.06 -4.57 -22.40
CA ASP A 72 -8.84 -5.30 -22.77
C ASP A 72 -8.40 -6.23 -21.62
N CYS A 73 -8.33 -5.72 -20.39
CA CYS A 73 -8.03 -6.55 -19.21
C CYS A 73 -9.10 -7.63 -18.98
N SER A 74 -10.37 -7.31 -19.22
CA SER A 74 -11.47 -8.29 -19.07
C SER A 74 -11.43 -9.35 -20.16
N ALA A 75 -11.05 -9.01 -21.39
CA ALA A 75 -10.90 -9.94 -22.50
C ALA A 75 -9.72 -10.89 -22.27
N LEU A 76 -8.58 -10.39 -21.77
CA LEU A 76 -7.44 -11.21 -21.36
C LEU A 76 -7.84 -12.21 -20.26
N ALA A 77 -8.44 -11.70 -19.17
CA ALA A 77 -8.91 -12.54 -18.07
C ALA A 77 -9.96 -13.57 -18.51
N ALA A 78 -10.83 -13.22 -19.47
CA ALA A 78 -11.79 -14.14 -20.06
C ALA A 78 -11.09 -15.22 -20.90
N ALA A 79 -10.11 -14.85 -21.72
CA ALA A 79 -9.36 -15.79 -22.56
C ALA A 79 -8.58 -16.80 -21.70
N SER A 80 -7.89 -16.36 -20.65
CA SER A 80 -7.18 -17.26 -19.73
C SER A 80 -8.13 -18.13 -18.89
N SER A 81 -9.29 -17.59 -18.49
CA SER A 81 -10.36 -18.36 -17.84
C SER A 81 -10.93 -19.43 -18.76
N MET A 82 -11.20 -19.08 -20.03
CA MET A 82 -11.67 -20.01 -21.05
C MET A 82 -10.65 -21.11 -21.35
N LYS A 83 -9.36 -20.79 -21.43
CA LYS A 83 -8.28 -21.77 -21.58
C LYS A 83 -8.26 -22.77 -20.42
N SER A 84 -8.35 -22.26 -19.19
CA SER A 84 -8.40 -23.08 -17.97
C SER A 84 -9.65 -23.97 -17.93
N LYS A 85 -10.81 -23.41 -18.29
CA LYS A 85 -12.09 -24.13 -18.33
C LYS A 85 -12.14 -25.16 -19.45
N SER A 86 -11.62 -24.84 -20.64
CA SER A 86 -11.51 -25.77 -21.76
C SER A 86 -10.65 -26.98 -21.41
N LEU A 87 -9.50 -26.76 -20.77
CA LEU A 87 -8.62 -27.83 -20.31
C LEU A 87 -9.31 -28.73 -19.26
N SER A 88 -10.02 -28.11 -18.31
CA SER A 88 -10.82 -28.84 -17.32
C SER A 88 -11.97 -29.63 -17.97
N SER A 89 -12.72 -29.03 -18.89
CA SER A 89 -13.84 -29.67 -19.57
C SER A 89 -13.38 -30.84 -20.44
N LYS A 90 -12.29 -30.70 -21.20
CA LYS A 90 -11.71 -31.80 -21.99
C LYS A 90 -11.31 -32.99 -21.11
N THR A 91 -10.75 -32.70 -19.94
CA THR A 91 -10.36 -33.74 -18.97
C THR A 91 -11.59 -34.46 -18.41
N MET A 92 -12.65 -33.71 -18.06
CA MET A 92 -13.89 -34.30 -17.56
C MET A 92 -14.60 -35.14 -18.63
N SER A 93 -14.65 -34.66 -19.88
CA SER A 93 -15.16 -35.42 -21.02
C SER A 93 -14.35 -36.69 -21.29
N PHE A 94 -13.02 -36.65 -21.16
CA PHE A 94 -12.16 -37.83 -21.28
C PHE A 94 -12.48 -38.88 -20.21
N VAL A 95 -12.64 -38.47 -18.95
CA VAL A 95 -13.03 -39.38 -17.85
C VAL A 95 -14.39 -40.04 -18.13
N ALA A 96 -15.37 -39.26 -18.57
CA ALA A 96 -16.69 -39.78 -18.93
C ALA A 96 -16.63 -40.77 -20.10
N TYR A 97 -15.80 -40.48 -21.11
CA TYR A 97 -15.59 -41.37 -22.26
C TYR A 97 -14.96 -42.70 -21.86
N VAL A 98 -13.91 -42.67 -21.03
CA VAL A 98 -13.27 -43.89 -20.48
C VAL A 98 -14.28 -44.70 -19.66
N GLN A 99 -15.14 -44.05 -18.88
CA GLN A 99 -16.20 -44.73 -18.12
C GLN A 99 -17.21 -45.45 -19.03
N GLN A 100 -17.62 -44.82 -20.13
CA GLN A 100 -18.54 -45.43 -21.10
C GLN A 100 -17.88 -46.64 -21.78
N ILE A 101 -16.62 -46.52 -22.21
CA ILE A 101 -15.86 -47.64 -22.79
C ILE A 101 -15.70 -48.79 -21.80
N THR A 102 -15.36 -48.48 -20.54
CA THR A 102 -15.21 -49.50 -19.48
C THR A 102 -16.50 -50.28 -19.30
N THR A 103 -17.65 -49.59 -19.33
CA THR A 103 -18.97 -50.22 -19.22
C THR A 103 -19.23 -51.16 -20.40
N VAL A 104 -19.00 -50.70 -21.63
CA VAL A 104 -19.18 -51.52 -22.84
C VAL A 104 -18.23 -52.74 -22.83
N ALA A 105 -16.94 -52.54 -22.54
CA ALA A 105 -15.96 -53.62 -22.48
C ALA A 105 -16.30 -54.65 -21.40
N THR A 106 -16.79 -54.20 -20.24
CA THR A 106 -17.25 -55.09 -19.16
C THR A 106 -18.45 -55.93 -19.60
N VAL A 107 -19.41 -55.34 -20.29
CA VAL A 107 -20.59 -56.06 -20.79
C VAL A 107 -20.21 -57.06 -21.88
N VAL A 108 -19.37 -56.67 -22.84
CA VAL A 108 -18.95 -57.54 -23.95
C VAL A 108 -18.16 -58.74 -23.44
N TRP A 109 -17.11 -58.52 -22.64
CA TRP A 109 -16.32 -59.62 -22.08
C TRP A 109 -17.15 -60.45 -21.08
N GLY A 110 -18.02 -59.79 -20.31
CA GLY A 110 -18.95 -60.44 -19.40
C GLY A 110 -19.92 -61.39 -20.11
N ALA A 111 -20.43 -61.01 -21.29
CA ALA A 111 -21.33 -61.86 -22.08
C ALA A 111 -20.64 -63.16 -22.54
N TYR A 112 -19.38 -63.09 -22.98
CA TYR A 112 -18.60 -64.29 -23.32
C TYR A 112 -18.38 -65.20 -22.11
N LEU A 113 -18.05 -64.64 -20.95
CA LEU A 113 -17.85 -65.42 -19.71
C LEU A 113 -19.15 -66.07 -19.19
N ILE A 114 -20.30 -65.44 -19.42
CA ILE A 114 -21.62 -66.06 -19.15
C ILE A 114 -21.86 -67.22 -20.12
N GLY A 115 -21.51 -67.05 -21.40
CA GLY A 115 -21.57 -68.11 -22.41
C GLY A 115 -20.74 -69.34 -22.04
N ASP A 116 -19.57 -69.13 -21.41
CA ASP A 116 -18.70 -70.19 -20.91
C ASP A 116 -19.14 -70.76 -19.54
N GLY A 117 -20.27 -70.31 -18.97
CA GLY A 117 -20.79 -70.77 -17.67
C GLY A 117 -19.98 -70.31 -16.45
N GLN A 118 -19.04 -69.37 -16.62
CA GLN A 118 -18.13 -68.91 -15.56
C GLN A 118 -18.70 -67.76 -14.72
N LEU A 119 -19.75 -67.08 -15.21
CA LEU A 119 -20.38 -65.94 -14.57
C LEU A 119 -21.91 -66.01 -14.67
N THR A 120 -22.61 -65.48 -13.67
CA THR A 120 -24.06 -65.28 -13.70
C THR A 120 -24.43 -63.90 -14.26
N THR A 121 -25.64 -63.75 -14.79
CA THR A 121 -26.17 -62.45 -15.22
C THR A 121 -26.21 -61.43 -14.08
N GLY A 122 -26.53 -61.87 -12.85
CA GLY A 122 -26.53 -61.03 -11.65
C GLY A 122 -25.14 -60.51 -11.30
N SER A 123 -24.10 -61.35 -11.40
CA SER A 123 -22.71 -60.92 -11.19
C SER A 123 -22.23 -59.90 -12.22
N LEU A 124 -22.69 -59.98 -13.48
CA LEU A 124 -22.35 -58.98 -14.50
C LEU A 124 -22.98 -57.62 -14.17
N ILE A 125 -24.28 -57.60 -13.86
CA ILE A 125 -24.98 -56.37 -13.46
C ILE A 125 -24.33 -55.75 -12.22
N GLY A 126 -24.03 -56.57 -11.20
CA GLY A 126 -23.33 -56.13 -10.00
C GLY A 126 -21.95 -55.55 -10.30
N THR A 127 -21.21 -56.15 -11.22
CA THR A 127 -19.87 -55.68 -11.63
C THR A 127 -19.93 -54.33 -12.36
N VAL A 128 -20.92 -54.12 -13.23
CA VAL A 128 -21.13 -52.83 -13.91
C VAL A 128 -21.48 -51.74 -12.90
N ILE A 129 -22.40 -52.03 -11.96
CA ILE A 129 -22.77 -51.08 -10.90
C ILE A 129 -21.54 -50.73 -10.04
N LEU A 130 -20.80 -51.73 -9.56
CA LEU A 130 -19.61 -51.51 -8.74
C LEU A 130 -18.52 -50.74 -9.50
N SER A 131 -18.33 -51.02 -10.79
CA SER A 131 -17.33 -50.33 -11.62
C SER A 131 -17.68 -48.86 -11.81
N SER A 132 -18.94 -48.55 -12.13
CA SER A 132 -19.40 -47.15 -12.24
C SER A 132 -19.24 -46.38 -10.92
N ARG A 133 -19.54 -47.02 -9.78
CA ARG A 133 -19.38 -46.42 -8.43
C ARG A 133 -17.92 -46.23 -8.05
N ALA A 134 -17.04 -47.14 -8.44
CA ALA A 134 -15.60 -47.01 -8.23
C ALA A 134 -14.98 -45.87 -9.06
N MET A 135 -15.49 -45.64 -10.28
CA MET A 135 -14.99 -44.60 -11.18
C MET A 135 -15.56 -43.20 -10.88
N GLY A 136 -16.76 -43.11 -10.29
CA GLY A 136 -17.43 -41.83 -9.99
C GLY A 136 -16.54 -40.81 -9.24
N PRO A 137 -15.86 -41.18 -8.15
CA PRO A 137 -14.94 -40.29 -7.43
C PRO A 137 -13.73 -39.81 -8.24
N LEU A 138 -13.33 -40.51 -9.31
CA LEU A 138 -12.17 -40.08 -10.10
C LEU A 138 -12.42 -38.76 -10.83
N ALA A 139 -13.67 -38.48 -11.21
CA ALA A 139 -14.02 -37.18 -11.80
C ALA A 139 -13.87 -36.03 -10.80
N SER A 140 -14.11 -36.27 -9.51
CA SER A 140 -13.97 -35.23 -8.47
C SER A 140 -12.51 -34.97 -8.08
N VAL A 141 -11.59 -35.93 -8.30
CA VAL A 141 -10.14 -35.74 -8.11
C VAL A 141 -9.60 -34.61 -9.00
N VAL A 142 -10.06 -34.51 -10.25
CA VAL A 142 -9.70 -33.42 -11.16
C VAL A 142 -10.15 -32.08 -10.59
N GLY A 143 -11.41 -31.99 -10.14
CA GLY A 143 -11.96 -30.79 -9.50
C GLY A 143 -11.22 -30.37 -8.22
N LEU A 144 -10.85 -31.36 -7.40
CA LEU A 144 -10.06 -31.14 -6.18
C LEU A 144 -8.67 -30.61 -6.51
N ALA A 145 -8.02 -31.13 -7.56
CA ALA A 145 -6.72 -30.66 -8.01
C ALA A 145 -6.76 -29.18 -8.41
N ILE A 146 -7.84 -28.72 -9.07
CA ILE A 146 -8.02 -27.29 -9.41
C ILE A 146 -8.06 -26.44 -8.14
N ARG A 147 -8.91 -26.82 -7.18
CA ARG A 147 -9.06 -26.10 -5.90
C ARG A 147 -7.74 -26.09 -5.12
N PHE A 148 -7.03 -27.21 -5.13
CA PHE A 148 -5.71 -27.30 -4.49
C PHE A 148 -4.70 -26.35 -5.12
N GLN A 149 -4.64 -26.25 -6.45
CA GLN A 149 -3.74 -25.30 -7.11
C GLN A 149 -4.12 -23.85 -6.83
N GLN A 150 -5.41 -23.52 -6.76
CA GLN A 150 -5.89 -22.19 -6.35
C GLN A 150 -5.47 -21.86 -4.93
N ALA A 151 -5.71 -22.77 -3.98
CA ALA A 151 -5.32 -22.61 -2.58
C ALA A 151 -3.80 -22.46 -2.45
N LYS A 152 -3.02 -23.27 -3.17
CA LYS A 152 -1.55 -23.20 -3.19
C LYS A 152 -1.05 -21.87 -3.75
N ALA A 153 -1.62 -21.37 -4.85
CA ALA A 153 -1.24 -20.09 -5.43
C ALA A 153 -1.57 -18.92 -4.48
N ALA A 154 -2.75 -18.92 -3.88
CA ALA A 154 -3.15 -17.94 -2.87
C ALA A 154 -2.22 -17.97 -1.66
N MET A 155 -1.89 -19.17 -1.15
CA MET A 155 -0.97 -19.37 -0.02
C MET A 155 0.45 -18.86 -0.33
N ILE A 156 0.97 -19.10 -1.54
CA ILE A 156 2.28 -18.56 -1.95
C ILE A 156 2.26 -17.03 -1.95
N SER A 157 1.19 -16.41 -2.48
CA SER A 157 1.05 -14.96 -2.50
C SER A 157 0.93 -14.39 -1.08
N LEU A 158 0.16 -15.02 -0.22
CA LEU A 158 -0.01 -14.64 1.18
C LEU A 158 1.30 -14.79 1.96
N ASN A 159 1.99 -15.93 1.84
CA ASN A 159 3.28 -16.14 2.50
C ASN A 159 4.32 -15.11 2.06
N LYS A 160 4.35 -14.77 0.76
CA LYS A 160 5.23 -13.71 0.26
C LYS A 160 4.93 -12.35 0.90
N PHE A 161 3.65 -12.02 1.10
CA PHE A 161 3.24 -10.80 1.80
C PHE A 161 3.62 -10.84 3.28
N MET A 162 3.35 -11.96 3.97
CA MET A 162 3.67 -12.15 5.39
C MET A 162 5.18 -12.17 5.68
N GLN A 163 6.01 -12.52 4.69
CA GLN A 163 7.47 -12.49 4.78
C GLN A 163 8.09 -11.12 4.42
N MET A 164 7.28 -10.12 4.06
CA MET A 164 7.82 -8.78 3.80
C MET A 164 8.44 -8.22 5.09
N PRO A 165 9.60 -7.53 4.99
CA PRO A 165 10.25 -6.97 6.16
C PRO A 165 9.34 -5.95 6.83
N THR A 166 9.24 -6.05 8.16
CA THR A 166 8.55 -5.07 8.99
C THR A 166 9.47 -3.90 9.30
N TYR A 167 8.88 -2.74 9.59
CA TYR A 167 9.63 -1.54 9.89
C TYR A 167 10.38 -1.62 11.25
N ARG A 168 9.75 -2.26 12.24
CA ARG A 168 10.38 -2.66 13.51
C ARG A 168 10.86 -4.10 13.39
N GLU A 169 12.14 -4.33 13.58
CA GLU A 169 12.77 -5.65 13.47
C GLU A 169 12.74 -6.34 14.84
N GLN A 170 12.20 -7.56 14.92
CA GLN A 170 12.06 -8.26 16.21
C GLN A 170 13.40 -8.68 16.83
N ALA A 171 14.46 -8.76 16.03
CA ALA A 171 15.79 -9.18 16.47
C ALA A 171 16.65 -8.03 17.01
N VAL A 172 16.19 -6.78 16.89
CA VAL A 172 16.92 -5.59 17.34
C VAL A 172 16.39 -5.19 18.71
N ASP A 173 17.29 -5.04 19.67
CA ASP A 173 16.97 -4.44 20.97
C ASP A 173 17.05 -2.92 20.83
N TYR A 174 15.89 -2.27 20.78
CA TYR A 174 15.78 -0.85 20.55
C TYR A 174 15.90 -0.05 21.84
N LEU A 175 16.55 1.11 21.75
CA LEU A 175 16.62 2.08 22.83
C LEU A 175 15.39 2.99 22.80
N THR A 176 15.03 3.47 23.98
CA THR A 176 14.05 4.54 24.15
C THR A 176 14.58 5.85 23.53
N ALA A 177 13.69 6.63 22.92
CA ALA A 177 14.02 7.92 22.34
C ALA A 177 14.58 8.87 23.42
N PRO A 178 15.70 9.56 23.16
CA PRO A 178 16.26 10.53 24.11
C PRO A 178 15.27 11.63 24.50
N GLU A 179 15.48 12.28 25.66
CA GLU A 179 14.63 13.40 26.06
C GLU A 179 14.70 14.57 25.07
N ASN A 180 15.88 14.86 24.53
CA ASN A 180 16.13 16.01 23.65
C ASN A 180 16.11 15.65 22.16
N VAL A 181 15.02 15.06 21.68
CA VAL A 181 14.86 14.65 20.26
C VAL A 181 15.08 15.79 19.26
N GLY A 182 14.91 17.05 19.68
CA GLY A 182 15.18 18.23 18.86
C GLY A 182 16.63 18.42 18.41
N ASN A 183 17.60 17.82 19.11
CA ASN A 183 19.01 17.87 18.74
C ASN A 183 19.34 16.82 17.67
N LEU A 184 18.90 17.08 16.45
CA LEU A 184 19.03 16.19 15.29
C LEU A 184 20.21 16.59 14.40
N ALA A 185 21.04 15.64 13.99
CA ALA A 185 22.10 15.82 13.01
C ALA A 185 21.96 14.83 11.85
N LEU A 186 21.99 15.34 10.62
CA LEU A 186 22.06 14.57 9.39
C LEU A 186 23.49 14.64 8.87
N LYS A 187 24.12 13.48 8.64
CA LYS A 187 25.48 13.37 8.14
C LYS A 187 25.49 12.61 6.82
N ASN A 188 25.93 13.27 5.76
CA ASN A 188 26.12 12.72 4.41
C ASN A 188 24.88 11.94 3.90
N ILE A 189 23.68 12.48 4.14
CA ILE A 189 22.44 11.80 3.78
C ILE A 189 22.25 11.82 2.27
N ASN A 190 22.10 10.63 1.69
CA ASN A 190 21.77 10.41 0.28
C ASN A 190 20.48 9.60 0.18
N PHE A 191 19.60 9.97 -0.76
CA PHE A 191 18.32 9.29 -0.91
C PHE A 191 17.83 9.27 -2.35
N HIS A 192 17.20 8.16 -2.73
CA HIS A 192 16.35 8.04 -3.90
C HIS A 192 15.15 7.14 -3.57
N TYR A 193 14.02 7.36 -4.24
CA TYR A 193 12.88 6.46 -4.11
C TYR A 193 13.20 5.07 -4.68
N ARG A 194 12.44 4.05 -4.27
CA ARG A 194 12.66 2.67 -4.74
C ARG A 194 12.53 2.61 -6.27
N PRO A 195 13.43 1.88 -6.95
CA PRO A 195 13.34 1.69 -8.39
C PRO A 195 12.01 1.01 -8.75
N THR A 196 11.33 1.51 -9.76
CA THR A 196 10.20 0.83 -10.40
C THR A 196 10.73 -0.11 -11.48
N LYS A 197 9.92 -1.09 -11.92
CA LYS A 197 10.31 -2.02 -12.99
C LYS A 197 10.75 -1.32 -14.29
N ALA A 198 10.29 -0.08 -14.51
CA ALA A 198 10.64 0.73 -15.66
C ALA A 198 11.92 1.58 -15.46
N GLN A 199 12.39 1.78 -14.22
CA GLN A 199 13.53 2.64 -13.89
C GLN A 199 14.53 1.90 -12.99
N LEU A 200 15.50 1.24 -13.62
CA LEU A 200 16.56 0.49 -12.93
C LEU A 200 17.54 1.38 -12.15
N ARG A 201 17.65 2.68 -12.51
CA ARG A 201 18.46 3.69 -11.81
C ARG A 201 17.59 4.89 -11.48
N PRO A 202 17.01 4.96 -10.27
CA PRO A 202 16.16 6.08 -9.88
C PRO A 202 17.02 7.35 -9.73
N PRO A 203 16.49 8.53 -10.08
CA PRO A 203 17.19 9.78 -9.88
C PRO A 203 17.46 10.00 -8.38
N LYS A 204 18.66 10.48 -8.05
CA LYS A 204 18.98 10.92 -6.69
C LYS A 204 18.12 12.13 -6.35
N VAL A 205 17.44 12.08 -5.21
CA VAL A 205 16.55 13.14 -4.73
C VAL A 205 17.24 13.99 -3.66
N LEU A 206 18.05 13.36 -2.81
CA LEU A 206 18.91 14.02 -1.82
C LEU A 206 20.34 13.54 -2.02
N THR A 207 21.29 14.47 -2.00
CA THR A 207 22.70 14.17 -2.21
C THR A 207 23.55 14.96 -1.21
N ASP A 208 24.32 14.23 -0.42
CA ASP A 208 25.26 14.77 0.59
C ASP A 208 24.64 15.84 1.51
N ILE A 209 23.45 15.55 2.04
CA ILE A 209 22.76 16.43 2.97
C ILE A 209 23.44 16.37 4.34
N ASN A 210 23.94 17.52 4.78
CA ASN A 210 24.60 17.72 6.08
C ASN A 210 23.90 18.87 6.81
N LEU A 211 23.16 18.56 7.88
CA LEU A 211 22.39 19.55 8.66
C LEU A 211 22.47 19.23 10.13
N GLN A 212 22.37 20.26 10.96
CA GLN A 212 22.24 20.13 12.40
C GLN A 212 21.14 21.05 12.88
N PHE A 213 20.22 20.49 13.66
CA PHE A 213 19.13 21.18 14.33
C PHE A 213 19.37 21.18 15.83
N ARG A 214 18.94 22.25 16.50
CA ARG A 214 18.98 22.38 17.95
C ARG A 214 17.56 22.29 18.51
N GLN A 215 17.44 21.79 19.73
CA GLN A 215 16.16 21.73 20.42
C GLN A 215 15.54 23.13 20.55
N GLY A 216 14.25 23.23 20.18
CA GLY A 216 13.49 24.48 20.20
C GLY A 216 13.78 25.40 19.02
N GLU A 217 14.69 25.02 18.10
CA GLU A 217 15.01 25.81 16.93
C GLU A 217 13.83 25.85 15.94
N ARG A 218 13.63 27.01 15.32
CA ARG A 218 12.60 27.23 14.31
C ARG A 218 13.25 27.50 12.96
N VAL A 219 13.14 26.55 12.04
CA VAL A 219 13.85 26.54 10.76
C VAL A 219 12.85 26.48 9.61
N ALA A 220 13.06 27.31 8.59
CA ALA A 220 12.40 27.14 7.29
C ALA A 220 13.35 26.55 6.26
N ILE A 221 12.81 25.67 5.42
CA ILE A 221 13.47 25.08 4.26
C ILE A 221 12.75 25.59 3.01
N VAL A 222 13.47 26.33 2.17
CA VAL A 222 12.97 26.92 0.92
C VAL A 222 13.79 26.42 -0.26
N GLY A 223 13.25 26.54 -1.47
CA GLY A 223 13.93 26.05 -2.67
C GLY A 223 12.96 25.77 -3.81
N SER A 224 13.46 25.51 -5.01
CA SER A 224 12.64 25.23 -6.19
C SER A 224 11.74 23.99 -6.04
N ILE A 225 10.68 23.90 -6.84
CA ILE A 225 9.85 22.68 -6.90
C ILE A 225 10.75 21.52 -7.36
N GLY A 226 10.64 20.37 -6.70
CA GLY A 226 11.46 19.20 -7.01
C GLY A 226 12.86 19.20 -6.39
N SER A 227 13.24 20.20 -5.58
CA SER A 227 14.57 20.24 -4.94
C SER A 227 14.79 19.25 -3.79
N GLY A 228 13.78 18.43 -3.45
CA GLY A 228 13.87 17.39 -2.43
C GLY A 228 13.36 17.77 -1.03
N LYS A 229 12.85 18.98 -0.81
CA LYS A 229 12.39 19.50 0.50
C LYS A 229 11.41 18.57 1.26
N SER A 230 10.30 18.21 0.63
CA SER A 230 9.30 17.29 1.19
C SER A 230 9.89 15.89 1.43
N THR A 231 10.85 15.47 0.61
CA THR A 231 11.55 14.19 0.77
C THR A 231 12.50 14.24 1.98
N LEU A 232 13.19 15.36 2.20
CA LEU A 232 14.01 15.58 3.39
C LEU A 232 13.18 15.49 4.67
N LEU A 233 12.00 16.13 4.72
CA LEU A 233 11.11 16.00 5.88
C LEU A 233 10.67 14.55 6.10
N LYS A 234 10.32 13.81 5.03
CA LYS A 234 9.93 12.41 5.14
C LYS A 234 11.07 11.50 5.60
N VAL A 235 12.33 11.83 5.26
CA VAL A 235 13.52 11.14 5.77
C VAL A 235 13.72 11.46 7.25
N ILE A 236 13.62 12.73 7.66
CA ILE A 236 13.70 13.13 9.09
C ILE A 236 12.60 12.48 9.93
N ALA A 237 11.39 12.38 9.39
CA ALA A 237 10.27 11.68 10.02
C ALA A 237 10.43 10.15 10.08
N CYS A 238 11.50 9.60 9.48
CA CYS A 238 11.73 8.17 9.28
C CYS A 238 10.61 7.44 8.52
N LEU A 239 9.85 8.15 7.68
CA LEU A 239 8.93 7.52 6.73
C LEU A 239 9.67 6.81 5.59
N TYR A 240 10.91 7.24 5.33
CA TYR A 240 11.84 6.57 4.42
C TYR A 240 13.22 6.48 5.05
N LYS A 241 13.86 5.31 4.95
CA LYS A 241 15.27 5.14 5.30
C LYS A 241 16.17 5.76 4.21
N PRO A 242 17.21 6.52 4.57
CA PRO A 242 18.21 6.99 3.62
C PRO A 242 18.93 5.81 2.96
N VAL A 243 19.49 6.03 1.77
CA VAL A 243 20.29 5.02 1.05
C VAL A 243 21.71 4.94 1.62
N SER A 244 22.25 6.08 2.05
CA SER A 244 23.50 6.17 2.79
C SER A 244 23.54 7.44 3.63
N GLY A 245 24.48 7.49 4.57
CA GLY A 245 24.56 8.53 5.60
C GLY A 245 23.90 8.09 6.90
N GLN A 246 23.94 8.96 7.90
CA GLN A 246 23.41 8.68 9.24
C GLN A 246 22.59 9.85 9.75
N MET A 247 21.55 9.53 10.52
CA MET A 247 20.79 10.52 11.28
C MET A 247 21.00 10.24 12.77
N LEU A 248 21.44 11.26 13.49
CA LEU A 248 21.84 11.16 14.88
C LEU A 248 20.98 12.07 15.75
N VAL A 249 20.58 11.59 16.92
CA VAL A 249 19.98 12.40 17.99
C VAL A 249 20.81 12.22 19.24
N GLU A 250 21.35 13.31 19.81
CA GLU A 250 22.27 13.23 20.96
C GLU A 250 23.46 12.27 20.73
N ASN A 251 23.96 12.20 19.49
CA ASN A 251 24.97 11.25 19.00
C ASN A 251 24.55 9.76 18.95
N LEU A 252 23.29 9.45 19.26
CA LEU A 252 22.71 8.13 19.05
C LEU A 252 22.16 8.01 17.63
N ASP A 253 22.48 6.92 16.93
CA ASP A 253 21.90 6.65 15.61
C ASP A 253 20.41 6.33 15.74
N ILE A 254 19.59 6.97 14.91
CA ILE A 254 18.14 6.75 14.84
C ILE A 254 17.80 5.29 14.60
N GLU A 255 18.65 4.53 13.89
CA GLU A 255 18.39 3.10 13.65
C GLU A 255 18.40 2.26 14.93
N GLN A 256 18.96 2.79 16.02
CA GLN A 256 18.97 2.15 17.34
C GLN A 256 17.76 2.55 18.20
N ILE A 257 16.97 3.54 17.80
CA ILE A 257 15.80 4.04 18.54
C ILE A 257 14.55 3.27 18.11
N ASP A 258 13.65 2.99 19.05
CA ASP A 258 12.38 2.35 18.71
C ASP A 258 11.58 3.22 17.73
N PRO A 259 11.19 2.69 16.55
CA PRO A 259 10.53 3.52 15.56
C PRO A 259 9.14 4.03 15.97
N ALA A 260 8.45 3.35 16.90
CA ALA A 260 7.18 3.83 17.43
C ALA A 260 7.38 5.05 18.33
N GLU A 261 8.42 5.04 19.16
CA GLU A 261 8.77 6.20 20.00
C GLU A 261 9.28 7.38 19.19
N TRP A 262 10.02 7.10 18.10
CA TRP A 262 10.42 8.14 17.14
C TRP A 262 9.20 8.87 16.57
N HIS A 263 8.20 8.13 16.09
CA HIS A 263 6.98 8.71 15.52
C HIS A 263 6.07 9.41 16.54
N GLN A 264 6.20 9.10 17.83
CA GLN A 264 5.56 9.88 18.90
C GLN A 264 6.29 11.21 19.13
N SER A 265 7.62 11.19 19.09
CA SER A 265 8.45 12.39 19.35
C SER A 265 8.58 13.33 18.15
N VAL A 266 8.49 12.80 16.92
CA VAL A 266 8.64 13.55 15.67
C VAL A 266 7.37 13.45 14.85
N ALA A 267 6.63 14.55 14.78
CA ALA A 267 5.39 14.62 14.02
C ALA A 267 5.62 15.18 12.62
N TYR A 268 5.00 14.56 11.62
CA TYR A 268 5.01 15.02 10.23
C TYR A 268 3.60 15.35 9.74
N VAL A 269 3.43 16.58 9.24
CA VAL A 269 2.23 17.02 8.52
C VAL A 269 2.61 17.21 7.05
N GLY A 270 2.08 16.35 6.19
CA GLY A 270 2.30 16.42 4.75
C GLY A 270 1.44 17.47 4.07
N GLN A 271 1.78 17.75 2.81
CA GLN A 271 0.99 18.63 1.93
C GLN A 271 -0.40 18.03 1.66
N ASP A 272 -0.47 16.74 1.32
CA ASP A 272 -1.71 16.00 1.08
C ASP A 272 -2.19 15.27 2.34
N ASN A 273 -3.14 15.89 3.04
CA ASN A 273 -3.67 15.36 4.29
C ASN A 273 -4.92 14.50 4.06
N ARG A 274 -4.72 13.18 4.00
CA ARG A 274 -5.81 12.21 4.01
C ARG A 274 -6.37 12.03 5.41
N LEU A 275 -7.70 11.99 5.48
CA LEU A 275 -8.49 11.66 6.67
C LEU A 275 -9.10 10.28 6.52
N PHE A 276 -9.39 9.64 7.64
CA PHE A 276 -10.03 8.34 7.70
C PHE A 276 -11.55 8.50 7.80
N SER A 277 -12.28 7.52 7.27
CA SER A 277 -13.73 7.46 7.44
C SER A 277 -14.08 7.39 8.93
N GLY A 278 -14.93 8.31 9.39
CA GLY A 278 -15.26 8.46 10.80
C GLY A 278 -15.70 9.88 11.14
N SER A 279 -15.75 10.17 12.44
CA SER A 279 -16.04 11.52 12.95
C SER A 279 -14.81 12.44 12.95
N LEU A 280 -15.05 13.75 13.07
CA LEU A 280 -13.99 14.74 13.28
C LEU A 280 -13.15 14.40 14.52
N ARG A 281 -13.80 13.99 15.62
CA ARG A 281 -13.11 13.55 16.85
C ARG A 281 -12.19 12.36 16.60
N GLU A 282 -12.69 11.31 15.96
CA GLU A 282 -11.92 10.08 15.68
C GLU A 282 -10.64 10.37 14.89
N ASN A 283 -10.73 11.25 13.90
CA ASN A 283 -9.58 11.65 13.09
C ASN A 283 -8.51 12.43 13.88
N ILE A 284 -8.93 13.16 14.92
CA ILE A 284 -8.00 13.91 15.80
C ILE A 284 -7.35 12.95 16.80
N ILE A 285 -8.09 12.03 17.42
CA ILE A 285 -7.59 11.17 18.50
C ILE A 285 -6.86 9.91 18.02
N ILE A 286 -6.85 9.62 16.72
CA ILE A 286 -6.32 8.35 16.19
C ILE A 286 -4.88 8.03 16.63
N GLY A 287 -4.04 9.04 16.80
CA GLY A 287 -2.66 8.88 17.27
C GLY A 287 -2.52 8.71 18.78
N ASN A 288 -3.49 9.22 19.56
CA ASN A 288 -3.53 9.11 21.01
C ASN A 288 -4.99 8.93 21.50
N PRO A 289 -5.54 7.71 21.43
CA PRO A 289 -6.93 7.45 21.83
C PRO A 289 -7.19 7.68 23.32
N ALA A 290 -6.13 7.66 24.14
CA ALA A 290 -6.18 7.88 25.58
C ALA A 290 -6.07 9.37 25.98
N ALA A 291 -5.98 10.29 25.00
CA ALA A 291 -5.88 11.72 25.26
C ALA A 291 -7.03 12.21 26.13
N SER A 292 -6.69 13.01 27.14
CA SER A 292 -7.68 13.62 28.02
C SER A 292 -8.53 14.64 27.26
N THR A 293 -9.72 14.93 27.80
CA THR A 293 -10.59 15.99 27.25
C THR A 293 -9.88 17.35 27.25
N GLU A 294 -9.04 17.63 28.24
CA GLU A 294 -8.31 18.88 28.34
C GLU A 294 -7.25 19.01 27.23
N GLU A 295 -6.47 17.97 26.99
CA GLU A 295 -5.49 17.92 25.89
C GLU A 295 -6.18 18.07 24.54
N PHE A 296 -7.29 17.34 24.34
CA PHE A 296 -8.09 17.43 23.13
C PHE A 296 -8.58 18.87 22.89
N MET A 297 -9.19 19.49 23.90
CA MET A 297 -9.71 20.85 23.78
C MET A 297 -8.60 21.89 23.59
N ASN A 298 -7.44 21.70 24.20
CA ASN A 298 -6.28 22.58 24.00
C ASN A 298 -5.82 22.55 22.53
N VAL A 299 -5.63 21.35 21.97
CA VAL A 299 -5.22 21.17 20.56
C VAL A 299 -6.26 21.72 19.59
N VAL A 300 -7.54 21.52 19.87
CA VAL A 300 -8.64 22.04 19.06
C VAL A 300 -8.64 23.58 19.05
N ARG A 301 -8.34 24.23 20.18
CA ARG A 301 -8.21 25.70 20.26
C ARG A 301 -6.99 26.22 19.50
N ILE A 302 -5.85 25.53 19.64
CA ILE A 302 -4.61 25.88 18.92
C ILE A 302 -4.80 25.76 17.41
N THR A 303 -5.53 24.76 16.94
CA THR A 303 -5.78 24.57 15.49
C THR A 303 -6.98 25.37 14.98
N GLY A 304 -7.92 25.75 15.84
CA GLY A 304 -9.15 26.45 15.47
C GLY A 304 -10.27 25.57 14.95
N LEU A 305 -10.20 24.27 15.21
CA LEU A 305 -11.24 23.30 14.85
C LEU A 305 -12.53 23.49 15.67
N ASP A 306 -12.46 24.26 16.76
CA ASP A 306 -13.61 24.67 17.56
C ASP A 306 -14.68 25.37 16.74
N ASN A 307 -14.29 26.28 15.84
CA ASN A 307 -15.21 26.99 14.97
C ASN A 307 -15.91 26.06 13.99
N ILE A 308 -15.18 25.05 13.47
CA ILE A 308 -15.73 24.07 12.52
C ILE A 308 -16.74 23.18 13.25
N ALA A 309 -16.36 22.64 14.42
CA ALA A 309 -17.26 21.84 15.23
C ALA A 309 -18.51 22.64 15.65
N ALA A 310 -18.37 23.89 16.08
CA ALA A 310 -19.48 24.74 16.50
C ALA A 310 -20.47 25.05 15.36
N SER A 311 -19.99 25.07 14.11
CA SER A 311 -20.84 25.32 12.93
C SER A 311 -21.70 24.12 12.50
N HIS A 312 -21.46 22.93 13.05
CA HIS A 312 -22.15 21.71 12.66
C HIS A 312 -23.03 21.17 13.81
N PRO A 313 -24.29 20.73 13.57
CA PRO A 313 -25.19 20.26 14.63
C PRO A 313 -24.66 19.11 15.48
N MET A 314 -23.82 18.25 14.89
CA MET A 314 -23.19 17.12 15.57
C MET A 314 -21.87 17.46 16.29
N GLY A 315 -21.41 18.72 16.24
CA GLY A 315 -20.15 19.12 16.87
C GLY A 315 -18.96 18.32 16.34
N PHE A 316 -18.11 17.84 17.26
CA PHE A 316 -16.99 16.94 16.93
C PHE A 316 -17.42 15.54 16.44
N GLY A 317 -18.71 15.20 16.59
CA GLY A 317 -19.29 14.00 16.01
C GLY A 317 -19.61 14.12 14.52
N MET A 318 -19.35 15.28 13.89
CA MET A 318 -19.61 15.45 12.46
C MET A 318 -18.83 14.42 11.62
N PRO A 319 -19.46 13.76 10.64
CA PRO A 319 -18.76 12.86 9.74
C PRO A 319 -17.85 13.66 8.80
N VAL A 320 -16.62 13.19 8.60
CA VAL A 320 -15.68 13.86 7.67
C VAL A 320 -15.76 13.34 6.23
N GLY A 321 -16.48 12.25 6.00
CA GLY A 321 -16.58 11.56 4.72
C GLY A 321 -15.32 10.76 4.36
N GLU A 322 -15.41 9.93 3.32
CA GLU A 322 -14.25 9.17 2.83
C GLU A 322 -13.13 10.13 2.40
N MET A 323 -11.89 9.88 2.83
CA MET A 323 -10.74 10.73 2.54
C MET A 323 -10.91 12.23 2.93
N GLY A 324 -11.88 12.54 3.79
CA GLY A 324 -12.18 13.91 4.22
C GLY A 324 -12.97 14.75 3.22
N GLN A 325 -13.69 14.15 2.27
CA GLN A 325 -14.42 14.86 1.21
C GLN A 325 -15.45 15.89 1.71
N SER A 326 -15.95 15.76 2.93
CA SER A 326 -16.91 16.71 3.52
C SER A 326 -16.25 17.97 4.09
N LEU A 327 -14.92 18.08 4.01
CA LEU A 327 -14.13 19.21 4.53
C LEU A 327 -13.37 19.92 3.41
N SER A 328 -13.21 21.24 3.53
CA SER A 328 -12.35 22.00 2.62
C SER A 328 -10.87 21.61 2.77
N GLY A 329 -10.03 21.95 1.80
CA GLY A 329 -8.58 21.68 1.86
C GLY A 329 -7.94 22.21 3.15
N GLY A 330 -8.17 23.48 3.48
CA GLY A 330 -7.67 24.10 4.71
C GLY A 330 -8.20 23.42 5.98
N GLN A 331 -9.47 23.01 6.00
CA GLN A 331 -10.04 22.27 7.14
C GLN A 331 -9.36 20.90 7.33
N ARG A 332 -9.15 20.14 6.25
CA ARG A 332 -8.42 18.86 6.31
C ARG A 332 -7.00 19.05 6.85
N GLN A 333 -6.35 20.13 6.47
CA GLN A 333 -5.01 20.49 6.95
C GLN A 333 -5.02 20.81 8.46
N LEU A 334 -6.02 21.54 8.96
CA LEU A 334 -6.18 21.80 10.39
C LEU A 334 -6.42 20.50 11.18
N VAL A 335 -7.23 19.56 10.65
CA VAL A 335 -7.44 18.24 11.28
C VAL A 335 -6.13 17.45 11.34
N ALA A 336 -5.34 17.46 10.26
CA ALA A 336 -4.05 16.78 10.23
C ALA A 336 -2.99 17.41 11.15
N LEU A 337 -3.07 18.72 11.38
CA LEU A 337 -2.27 19.36 12.41
C LEU A 337 -2.77 19.00 13.82
N ALA A 338 -4.08 18.97 14.05
CA ALA A 338 -4.62 18.63 15.36
C ALA A 338 -4.23 17.21 15.77
N ARG A 339 -4.38 16.23 14.88
CA ARG A 339 -4.00 14.83 15.17
C ARG A 339 -2.51 14.68 15.52
N THR A 340 -1.65 15.53 14.95
CA THR A 340 -0.21 15.48 15.20
C THR A 340 0.17 16.22 16.48
N LEU A 341 -0.43 17.37 16.76
CA LEU A 341 -0.22 18.12 18.00
C LEU A 341 -0.74 17.37 19.24
N LEU A 342 -1.76 16.52 19.08
CA LEU A 342 -2.27 15.69 20.17
C LEU A 342 -1.24 14.67 20.71
N LEU A 343 -0.22 14.35 19.91
CA LEU A 343 0.91 13.52 20.34
C LEU A 343 1.92 14.27 21.21
N GLN A 344 1.79 15.60 21.35
CA GLN A 344 2.75 16.47 22.02
C GLN A 344 4.20 16.26 21.53
N PRO A 345 4.45 16.36 20.21
CA PRO A 345 5.74 16.03 19.63
C PRO A 345 6.82 17.02 20.08
N LYS A 346 8.06 16.56 20.17
CA LYS A 346 9.26 17.38 20.44
C LYS A 346 9.78 18.05 19.18
N VAL A 347 9.54 17.44 18.02
CA VAL A 347 9.88 17.96 16.69
C VAL A 347 8.64 17.97 15.81
N LEU A 348 8.31 19.13 15.25
CA LEU A 348 7.20 19.31 14.34
C LEU A 348 7.71 19.62 12.93
N LEU A 349 7.38 18.76 11.98
CA LEU A 349 7.76 18.86 10.57
C LEU A 349 6.51 19.23 9.76
N LEU A 350 6.52 20.40 9.12
CA LEU A 350 5.37 20.91 8.36
C LEU A 350 5.73 21.09 6.89
N ASP A 351 5.02 20.40 6.00
CA ASP A 351 5.21 20.45 4.55
C ASP A 351 4.10 21.28 3.92
N GLU A 352 4.41 22.54 3.60
CA GLU A 352 3.45 23.54 3.11
C GLU A 352 2.14 23.63 3.92
N PRO A 353 2.22 23.93 5.24
CA PRO A 353 1.08 23.84 6.17
C PRO A 353 -0.08 24.81 5.90
N THR A 354 0.06 25.74 4.95
CA THR A 354 -0.96 26.76 4.63
C THR A 354 -1.30 26.82 3.14
N SER A 355 -0.85 25.84 2.32
CA SER A 355 -1.03 25.85 0.86
C SER A 355 -2.49 25.95 0.43
N SER A 356 -3.40 25.36 1.20
CA SER A 356 -4.84 25.28 0.92
C SER A 356 -5.69 26.28 1.72
N MET A 357 -5.06 27.23 2.40
CA MET A 357 -5.72 28.24 3.23
C MET A 357 -5.80 29.60 2.52
N ASP A 358 -6.90 30.31 2.76
CA ASP A 358 -7.05 31.73 2.42
C ASP A 358 -6.19 32.60 3.36
N ALA A 359 -5.92 33.84 2.94
CA ALA A 359 -4.99 34.72 3.63
C ALA A 359 -5.39 35.01 5.10
N MET A 360 -6.69 35.15 5.38
CA MET A 360 -7.17 35.43 6.74
C MET A 360 -7.01 34.22 7.66
N THR A 361 -7.33 33.02 7.17
CA THR A 361 -7.12 31.78 7.92
C THR A 361 -5.64 31.51 8.13
N GLU A 362 -4.79 31.76 7.13
CA GLU A 362 -3.35 31.63 7.24
C GLU A 362 -2.76 32.55 8.33
N LEU A 363 -3.17 33.82 8.39
CA LEU A 363 -2.68 34.74 9.42
C LEU A 363 -3.04 34.27 10.83
N LYS A 364 -4.31 33.85 11.03
CA LYS A 364 -4.77 33.29 12.32
C LYS A 364 -4.00 32.02 12.69
N PHE A 365 -3.71 31.18 11.70
CA PHE A 365 -2.92 29.96 11.89
C PHE A 365 -1.49 30.28 12.34
N ILE A 366 -0.83 31.22 11.67
CA ILE A 366 0.53 31.67 12.00
C ILE A 366 0.60 32.21 13.43
N GLU A 367 -0.38 33.03 13.82
CA GLU A 367 -0.46 33.58 15.18
C GLU A 367 -0.61 32.48 16.24
N ARG A 368 -1.53 31.55 16.01
CA ARG A 368 -1.74 30.40 16.91
C ARG A 368 -0.52 29.49 16.99
N LEU A 369 0.14 29.25 15.86
CA LEU A 369 1.34 28.42 15.79
C LEU A 369 2.50 29.05 16.56
N LYS A 370 2.66 30.38 16.47
CA LYS A 370 3.67 31.13 17.22
C LYS A 370 3.48 31.02 18.73
N ASN A 371 2.23 31.06 19.19
CA ASN A 371 1.86 31.05 20.61
C ASN A 371 1.72 29.63 21.19
N GLY A 372 1.33 28.65 20.38
CA GLY A 372 1.06 27.28 20.83
C GLY A 372 2.28 26.37 20.88
N LEU A 373 3.34 26.67 20.11
CA LEU A 373 4.57 25.87 20.06
C LEU A 373 5.63 26.44 21.00
N ILE A 374 5.56 26.05 22.28
CA ILE A 374 6.56 26.38 23.29
C ILE A 374 7.52 25.19 23.43
N ASN A 375 8.83 25.45 23.31
CA ASN A 375 9.93 24.46 23.46
C ASN A 375 9.98 23.31 22.43
N GLN A 376 9.18 23.34 21.37
CA GLN A 376 9.25 22.36 20.27
C GLN A 376 10.19 22.84 19.16
N THR A 377 10.93 21.91 18.58
CA THR A 377 11.72 22.17 17.37
C THR A 377 10.79 22.18 16.17
N LEU A 378 10.85 23.22 15.35
CA LEU A 378 9.93 23.43 14.24
C LEU A 378 10.70 23.49 12.93
N ILE A 379 10.37 22.60 11.99
CA ILE A 379 10.96 22.59 10.66
C ILE A 379 9.85 22.73 9.63
N ILE A 380 9.82 23.85 8.91
CA ILE A 380 8.77 24.17 7.93
C ILE A 380 9.35 24.18 6.52
N VAL A 381 8.80 23.36 5.63
CA VAL A 381 8.96 23.54 4.19
C VAL A 381 7.86 24.46 3.69
N THR A 382 8.22 25.57 3.05
CA THR A 382 7.23 26.52 2.55
C THR A 382 7.75 27.33 1.37
N HIS A 383 6.82 27.80 0.54
CA HIS A 383 7.04 28.84 -0.47
C HIS A 383 6.38 30.17 -0.08
N ARG A 384 5.68 30.24 1.05
CA ARG A 384 4.97 31.43 1.52
C ARG A 384 5.84 32.24 2.48
N PHE A 385 6.06 33.51 2.13
CA PHE A 385 6.84 34.45 2.95
C PHE A 385 6.22 34.73 4.33
N SER A 386 4.90 34.67 4.44
CA SER A 386 4.14 34.81 5.69
C SER A 386 4.65 33.87 6.80
N LEU A 387 4.96 32.62 6.43
CA LEU A 387 5.49 31.60 7.34
C LEU A 387 6.95 31.84 7.75
N LEU A 388 7.70 32.69 7.04
CA LEU A 388 9.05 33.06 7.47
C LEU A 388 9.05 33.96 8.71
N ASN A 389 7.90 34.48 9.13
CA ASN A 389 7.76 35.28 10.34
C ASN A 389 7.82 34.45 11.64
N VAL A 390 7.66 33.13 11.54
CA VAL A 390 7.70 32.22 12.71
C VAL A 390 9.01 31.45 12.83
N VAL A 391 9.98 31.70 11.95
CA VAL A 391 11.28 31.02 11.95
C VAL A 391 12.44 32.01 12.10
N ASP A 392 13.55 31.50 12.62
CA ASP A 392 14.76 32.28 12.93
C ASP A 392 15.91 31.94 11.97
N ARG A 393 15.92 30.71 11.44
CA ARG A 393 16.94 30.19 10.50
C ARG A 393 16.29 29.77 9.18
N LEU A 394 17.03 29.96 8.09
CA LEU A 394 16.62 29.63 6.73
C LEU A 394 17.65 28.72 6.06
N ILE A 395 17.17 27.61 5.51
CA ILE A 395 17.94 26.65 4.70
C ILE A 395 17.40 26.71 3.28
N VAL A 396 18.29 26.85 2.30
CA VAL A 396 17.96 26.87 0.88
C VAL A 396 18.41 25.55 0.25
N MET A 397 17.50 24.88 -0.45
CA MET A 397 17.75 23.63 -1.15
C MET A 397 17.55 23.77 -2.65
N GLU A 398 18.49 23.23 -3.42
CA GLU A 398 18.43 23.20 -4.87
C GLU A 398 18.95 21.86 -5.40
N ASN A 399 18.21 21.21 -6.30
CA ASN A 399 18.59 19.93 -6.93
C ASN A 399 19.07 18.84 -5.95
N GLY A 400 18.45 18.75 -4.76
CA GLY A 400 18.80 17.75 -3.75
C GLY A 400 20.03 18.09 -2.90
N HIS A 401 20.56 19.31 -3.00
CA HIS A 401 21.69 19.81 -2.20
C HIS A 401 21.28 21.03 -1.36
N ILE A 402 22.03 21.29 -0.29
CA ILE A 402 21.89 22.52 0.50
C ILE A 402 22.81 23.58 -0.09
N THR A 403 22.26 24.70 -0.52
CA THR A 403 23.01 25.80 -1.15
C THR A 403 23.27 26.94 -0.18
N ALA A 404 22.42 27.12 0.83
CA ALA A 404 22.63 28.11 1.89
C ALA A 404 22.00 27.65 3.20
N ASP A 405 22.60 28.05 4.31
CA ASP A 405 22.14 27.77 5.66
C ASP A 405 22.62 28.89 6.59
N GLY A 406 21.69 29.50 7.34
CA GLY A 406 22.03 30.52 8.34
C GLY A 406 20.82 31.31 8.84
N GLU A 407 21.10 32.37 9.59
CA GLU A 407 20.07 33.30 10.08
C GLU A 407 19.22 33.85 8.92
N LYS A 408 17.91 33.87 9.12
CA LYS A 408 16.92 34.24 8.11
C LYS A 408 17.29 35.52 7.35
N ASN A 409 17.58 36.61 8.05
CA ASN A 409 17.82 37.92 7.43
C ASN A 409 19.08 37.89 6.54
N LYS A 410 20.16 37.28 7.01
CA LYS A 410 21.43 37.15 6.27
C LYS A 410 21.27 36.32 5.00
N VAL A 411 20.50 35.23 5.07
CA VAL A 411 20.25 34.38 3.90
C VAL A 411 19.37 35.09 2.87
N ILE A 412 18.32 35.79 3.32
CA ILE A 412 17.45 36.58 2.42
C ILE A 412 18.25 37.68 1.70
N GLU A 413 19.13 38.40 2.40
CA GLU A 413 19.99 39.41 1.80
C GLU A 413 20.93 38.82 0.74
N ARG A 414 21.57 37.69 1.04
CA ARG A 414 22.43 36.98 0.07
C ARG A 414 21.66 36.53 -1.18
N LEU A 415 20.43 36.06 -1.00
CA LEU A 415 19.57 35.67 -2.13
C LEU A 415 19.21 36.86 -3.01
N LYS A 416 18.88 38.02 -2.41
CA LYS A 416 18.60 39.25 -3.16
C LYS A 416 19.80 39.72 -3.99
N GLN A 417 20.99 39.76 -3.36
CA GLN A 417 22.24 40.14 -4.05
C GLN A 417 22.60 39.19 -5.19
N ASN A 418 22.34 37.90 -5.05
CA ASN A 418 22.58 36.92 -6.12
C ASN A 418 21.60 37.11 -7.30
N THR A 419 20.34 37.42 -7.03
CA THR A 419 19.36 37.73 -8.08
C THR A 419 19.74 39.01 -8.84
N GLU A 420 20.16 40.05 -8.12
CA GLU A 420 20.61 41.33 -8.72
C GLU A 420 21.85 41.14 -9.61
N ARG A 421 22.84 40.36 -9.15
CA ARG A 421 24.04 40.02 -9.94
C ARG A 421 23.74 39.13 -11.16
N GLN A 422 22.69 38.31 -11.11
CA GLN A 422 22.25 37.52 -12.26
C GLN A 422 21.54 38.41 -13.29
N SER A 423 20.70 39.37 -12.87
CA SER A 423 20.09 40.32 -13.80
C SER A 423 21.12 41.22 -14.50
N GLU A 424 22.18 41.64 -13.81
CA GLU A 424 23.25 42.46 -14.40
C GLU A 424 24.14 41.69 -15.40
N LYS A 425 24.25 40.37 -15.29
CA LYS A 425 25.01 39.52 -16.24
C LYS A 425 24.20 39.11 -17.48
N THR A 426 22.88 39.28 -17.44
CA THR A 426 21.96 38.92 -18.53
C THR A 426 21.51 40.15 -19.32
N SER A 427 21.94 41.35 -18.90
CA SER A 427 21.82 42.64 -19.58
C SER A 427 23.15 42.95 -20.26
#